data_AF-A0A9D2BU88-F1
#
_entry.id   AF-A0A9D2BU88-F1
#
_cell.length_a   1.000
_cell.length_b   1.000
_cell.length_c   1.000
_cell.angle_alpha   90.00
_cell.angle_beta   90.00
_cell.angle_gamma   90.00
#
_symmetry.space_group_name_H-M   'P 1'
#
loop_
_entity.id
_entity.type
_entity.pdbx_description
1 polymer ?
#
loop_
_entity_poly.entity_id
_entity_poly.type
_entity_poly.pdbx_seq_one_letter_code
_entity_poly.pdbx_strand_id
1 'polypeptide(L)'
;MPAESDKAGEPPKSGESKVSVKPETNEADKPPKSDKPPKAGEPPKSDKPVKSDKSENAGTSDRSGKTDSGDSSDKSDKTDKSNTSDKSGKNENTVTSDKPANPDKPAKPDKPDKPAKPDKSDARADSSDWRHHLPPLLTVSPSPHIRTEDTTRSIMIDVCIALMPALIWAIFVFGFRALTLTLISVVFAVLSEFAYQKLTHRQVTISDFSAVVTGILLAFNLPVALPLWMPAIGAIFAIIVVKQLFGGIGKNFVNPALAARVFLLAWPSHMSAFTSPGEKLSPIAISVSSDAVASATPLASLKNGTIPKTSLFDMIIGYEGGCIGEVSALLLTAGFIYLLYRRIVTWHIPVAYIGTVLALTILFSKNSLTYDFALGEIFSGGLFLGAIFMATDYTTSPVTVTGRLIYGVGCGLLTVFIRYFGGYPEGVSFSILIMNLLVWYLDRYTKPLKFGGAANGKAGKESDGK
;
A
#
# COMPACT_ATOMS: atom_id res chain seq x y z
N MET A 1 -81.77 34.41 50.57
CA MET A 1 -82.66 33.27 50.86
C MET A 1 -82.10 32.03 50.15
N PRO A 2 -82.38 30.80 50.64
CA PRO A 2 -81.63 29.59 50.27
C PRO A 2 -82.52 28.59 49.47
N ALA A 3 -82.33 27.28 49.70
CA ALA A 3 -83.07 26.10 49.22
C ALA A 3 -82.58 25.52 47.86
N GLU A 4 -82.38 24.20 47.68
CA GLU A 4 -82.27 23.11 48.68
C GLU A 4 -81.58 21.83 48.12
N SER A 5 -81.58 20.74 48.92
CA SER A 5 -81.31 19.31 48.64
C SER A 5 -81.49 18.81 47.18
N ASP A 6 -80.88 17.73 46.69
CA ASP A 6 -80.57 16.39 47.26
C ASP A 6 -79.64 15.64 46.23
N LYS A 7 -79.08 14.42 46.34
CA LYS A 7 -79.03 13.35 47.36
C LYS A 7 -77.82 12.41 47.09
N ALA A 8 -77.27 11.77 48.13
CA ALA A 8 -76.45 10.53 48.16
C ALA A 8 -75.17 10.41 47.26
N GLY A 9 -74.03 9.94 47.78
CA GLY A 9 -73.72 9.55 49.16
C GLY A 9 -72.29 9.02 49.35
N GLU A 10 -71.82 9.06 50.60
CA GLU A 10 -70.60 8.43 51.12
C GLU A 10 -71.04 7.41 52.20
N PRO A 11 -70.25 6.35 52.53
CA PRO A 11 -69.20 6.56 53.55
C PRO A 11 -67.93 5.67 53.40
N PRO A 12 -66.88 5.90 54.22
CA PRO A 12 -65.58 5.21 54.12
C PRO A 12 -65.14 4.50 55.44
N LYS A 13 -63.83 4.16 55.52
CA LYS A 13 -62.98 3.90 56.71
C LYS A 13 -62.95 2.50 57.38
N SER A 14 -61.72 1.96 57.37
CA SER A 14 -60.96 1.29 58.45
C SER A 14 -61.63 0.93 59.80
N GLY A 15 -61.29 -0.26 60.31
CA GLY A 15 -61.38 -0.62 61.74
C GLY A 15 -60.22 -1.52 62.20
N GLU A 16 -59.62 -1.20 63.34
CA GLU A 16 -58.63 -2.01 64.08
C GLU A 16 -59.36 -2.90 65.13
N SER A 17 -58.79 -3.73 66.03
CA SER A 17 -57.41 -3.97 66.53
C SER A 17 -57.33 -5.28 67.36
N LYS A 18 -56.10 -5.71 67.77
CA LYS A 18 -55.76 -6.49 69.01
C LYS A 18 -56.16 -8.01 69.05
N VAL A 19 -55.49 -8.94 69.76
CA VAL A 19 -54.23 -8.92 70.58
C VAL A 19 -53.61 -10.32 70.81
N SER A 20 -52.35 -10.37 71.28
CA SER A 20 -51.58 -11.53 71.85
C SER A 20 -51.10 -12.61 70.85
N VAL A 21 -50.00 -13.34 71.08
CA VAL A 21 -49.18 -13.62 72.31
C VAL A 21 -47.69 -13.17 72.13
N LYS A 22 -46.90 -13.17 73.23
CA LYS A 22 -45.51 -12.68 73.36
C LYS A 22 -44.41 -13.70 72.97
N PRO A 23 -43.14 -13.28 72.81
CA PRO A 23 -42.00 -14.14 72.48
C PRO A 23 -41.02 -14.39 73.66
N GLU A 24 -40.24 -15.46 73.52
CA GLU A 24 -39.02 -15.85 74.28
C GLU A 24 -38.13 -16.66 73.30
N THR A 25 -36.83 -16.89 73.46
CA THR A 25 -35.60 -16.10 73.73
C THR A 25 -34.46 -17.12 73.81
N ASN A 26 -33.22 -16.67 73.58
CA ASN A 26 -31.93 -17.36 73.70
C ASN A 26 -31.34 -17.87 72.35
N GLU A 27 -30.12 -17.56 71.88
CA GLU A 27 -28.95 -16.70 72.22
C GLU A 27 -27.66 -17.53 71.97
N ALA A 28 -26.52 -16.86 71.76
CA ALA A 28 -25.19 -17.38 71.40
C ALA A 28 -25.04 -17.83 69.92
N ASP A 29 -23.95 -17.52 69.19
CA ASP A 29 -22.81 -16.64 69.50
C ASP A 29 -22.18 -16.01 68.21
N LYS A 30 -21.11 -15.23 68.40
CA LYS A 30 -20.33 -14.39 67.47
C LYS A 30 -19.87 -15.05 66.16
N PRO A 31 -19.72 -14.26 65.08
CA PRO A 31 -19.12 -14.74 63.83
C PRO A 31 -17.60 -15.01 63.96
N PRO A 32 -17.06 -16.00 63.23
CA PRO A 32 -15.62 -16.22 63.12
C PRO A 32 -14.95 -15.10 62.32
N LYS A 33 -13.68 -14.83 62.64
CA LYS A 33 -12.89 -13.74 62.03
C LYS A 33 -12.12 -14.21 60.81
N SER A 34 -12.08 -13.36 59.79
CA SER A 34 -10.96 -13.11 58.85
C SER A 34 -9.99 -14.28 58.60
N ASP A 35 -10.19 -15.00 57.51
CA ASP A 35 -9.10 -15.74 56.86
C ASP A 35 -8.53 -14.98 55.66
N LYS A 36 -7.26 -15.26 55.36
CA LYS A 36 -6.37 -14.42 54.55
C LYS A 36 -6.19 -15.01 53.15
N PRO A 37 -6.14 -14.21 52.06
CA PRO A 37 -5.89 -14.75 50.74
C PRO A 37 -4.54 -15.49 50.69
N PRO A 38 -4.47 -16.67 50.04
CA PRO A 38 -3.27 -17.50 50.06
C PRO A 38 -2.10 -16.79 49.35
N LYS A 39 -0.91 -16.87 49.96
CA LYS A 39 0.33 -16.34 49.38
C LYS A 39 0.91 -17.29 48.33
N ALA A 40 1.73 -16.71 47.46
CA ALA A 40 2.50 -17.36 46.41
C ALA A 40 3.19 -18.67 46.83
N GLY A 41 3.17 -19.66 45.94
CA GLY A 41 4.12 -20.77 45.93
C GLY A 41 5.42 -20.34 45.26
N GLU A 42 6.55 -20.54 45.94
CA GLU A 42 7.89 -20.31 45.42
C GLU A 42 8.47 -21.57 44.72
N PRO A 43 9.56 -21.45 43.93
CA PRO A 43 9.96 -22.49 42.97
C PRO A 43 10.65 -23.72 43.59
N PRO A 44 10.65 -24.87 42.89
CA PRO A 44 11.39 -26.05 43.30
C PRO A 44 12.91 -25.79 43.30
N LYS A 45 13.60 -26.19 44.37
CA LYS A 45 15.06 -26.07 44.49
C LYS A 45 15.77 -27.34 44.02
N SER A 46 16.72 -27.11 43.12
CA SER A 46 17.99 -27.85 42.91
C SER A 46 18.22 -29.19 43.63
N ASP A 47 18.51 -30.21 42.82
CA ASP A 47 19.50 -31.23 43.17
C ASP A 47 20.80 -31.03 42.35
N LYS A 48 21.93 -31.34 42.99
CA LYS A 48 23.32 -31.35 42.50
C LYS A 48 24.15 -32.17 43.53
N PRO A 49 25.40 -32.61 43.26
CA PRO A 49 26.25 -32.37 42.08
C PRO A 49 26.94 -33.62 41.48
N VAL A 50 27.61 -33.46 40.33
CA VAL A 50 28.96 -34.02 40.09
C VAL A 50 29.81 -32.95 39.36
N LYS A 51 31.14 -33.10 39.40
CA LYS A 51 32.19 -32.30 38.73
C LYS A 51 32.12 -32.49 37.19
N SER A 52 32.88 -31.81 36.32
CA SER A 52 34.20 -31.16 36.46
C SER A 52 34.47 -30.11 35.37
N ASP A 53 35.40 -29.19 35.66
CA ASP A 53 36.44 -28.57 34.81
C ASP A 53 36.14 -28.38 33.30
N LYS A 54 36.36 -27.20 32.70
CA LYS A 54 37.64 -26.45 32.77
C LYS A 54 37.47 -24.94 32.49
N SER A 55 38.43 -24.15 32.96
CA SER A 55 38.68 -22.74 32.59
C SER A 55 39.57 -22.62 31.32
N GLU A 56 40.03 -21.39 31.02
CA GLU A 56 41.06 -21.00 30.02
C GLU A 56 40.60 -20.86 28.55
N ASN A 57 41.12 -19.93 27.73
CA ASN A 57 41.76 -18.63 27.99
C ASN A 57 41.76 -17.76 26.69
N ALA A 58 42.31 -16.55 26.76
CA ALA A 58 42.60 -15.66 25.62
C ALA A 58 43.75 -16.17 24.69
N GLY A 59 43.89 -15.49 23.54
CA GLY A 59 44.82 -15.79 22.42
C GLY A 59 44.07 -15.50 21.11
N THR A 60 44.36 -14.48 20.28
CA THR A 60 45.59 -13.72 19.99
C THR A 60 46.74 -14.56 19.42
N SER A 61 46.71 -14.73 18.09
CA SER A 61 47.88 -14.83 17.20
C SER A 61 47.42 -14.27 15.84
N ASP A 62 47.97 -13.17 15.32
CA ASP A 62 49.32 -13.02 14.76
C ASP A 62 49.57 -13.86 13.50
N ARG A 63 49.58 -13.17 12.35
CA ARG A 63 50.44 -13.52 11.22
C ARG A 63 50.83 -12.28 10.41
N SER A 64 51.93 -11.67 10.80
CA SER A 64 52.61 -10.60 10.05
C SER A 64 53.66 -11.17 9.10
N GLY A 65 54.10 -10.36 8.12
CA GLY A 65 55.09 -10.73 7.11
C GLY A 65 54.46 -10.94 5.72
N LYS A 66 54.95 -10.34 4.63
CA LYS A 66 56.21 -9.59 4.46
C LYS A 66 56.02 -8.37 3.55
N THR A 67 56.92 -7.41 3.69
CA THR A 67 57.10 -6.22 2.83
C THR A 67 57.58 -6.58 1.42
N ASP A 68 57.51 -5.63 0.48
CA ASP A 68 58.69 -4.88 0.02
C ASP A 68 58.26 -3.65 -0.83
N SER A 69 59.20 -2.76 -1.17
CA SER A 69 58.92 -1.36 -1.56
C SER A 69 59.81 -0.80 -2.68
N GLY A 70 59.25 0.08 -3.51
CA GLY A 70 59.90 0.92 -4.54
C GLY A 70 58.80 1.47 -5.46
N ASP A 71 58.57 2.77 -5.71
CA ASP A 71 59.41 3.99 -5.84
C ASP A 71 59.86 4.31 -7.28
N SER A 72 60.15 5.59 -7.55
CA SER A 72 60.60 6.24 -8.80
C SER A 72 59.55 6.66 -9.87
N SER A 73 59.12 7.93 -9.75
CA SER A 73 59.28 9.02 -10.74
C SER A 73 59.28 8.77 -12.27
N ASP A 74 58.33 9.36 -13.01
CA ASP A 74 58.49 10.56 -13.87
C ASP A 74 57.16 10.85 -14.64
N LYS A 75 56.70 12.04 -15.05
CA LYS A 75 57.20 13.42 -15.26
C LYS A 75 57.38 13.85 -16.74
N SER A 76 56.27 14.23 -17.36
CA SER A 76 56.17 15.35 -18.32
C SER A 76 54.70 15.80 -18.39
N ASP A 77 54.27 17.04 -18.18
CA ASP A 77 54.78 18.40 -18.49
C ASP A 77 54.40 18.90 -19.90
N LYS A 78 53.32 19.69 -20.01
CA LYS A 78 53.37 21.10 -20.49
C LYS A 78 51.98 21.77 -20.72
N THR A 79 51.93 23.07 -20.39
CA THR A 79 51.18 24.19 -21.04
C THR A 79 49.64 24.10 -21.25
N ASP A 80 48.83 25.17 -21.09
CA ASP A 80 49.16 26.56 -20.72
C ASP A 80 48.01 27.36 -20.06
N LYS A 81 48.29 28.62 -19.71
CA LYS A 81 47.37 29.67 -19.22
C LYS A 81 46.63 30.34 -20.42
N SER A 82 45.71 31.32 -20.34
CA SER A 82 45.18 32.17 -19.24
C SER A 82 43.86 32.87 -19.66
N ASN A 83 43.12 33.40 -18.67
CA ASN A 83 42.30 34.63 -18.67
C ASN A 83 41.30 34.96 -19.80
N THR A 84 40.01 34.89 -19.44
CA THR A 84 39.06 36.04 -19.31
C THR A 84 39.36 37.39 -19.99
N SER A 85 38.41 37.90 -20.78
CA SER A 85 38.08 39.34 -20.86
C SER A 85 36.73 39.61 -21.56
N ASP A 86 35.93 40.55 -21.04
CA ASP A 86 34.65 41.00 -21.62
C ASP A 86 34.79 41.82 -22.91
N LYS A 87 33.72 41.88 -23.73
CA LYS A 87 33.00 43.17 -23.92
C LYS A 87 31.63 43.06 -24.61
N SER A 88 30.84 44.11 -24.39
CA SER A 88 29.47 44.30 -24.89
C SER A 88 29.41 45.24 -26.11
N GLY A 89 28.54 44.90 -27.06
CA GLY A 89 27.57 45.85 -27.65
C GLY A 89 27.98 46.65 -28.89
N LYS A 90 27.11 46.61 -29.91
CA LYS A 90 26.50 47.81 -30.54
C LYS A 90 25.40 47.44 -31.56
N ASN A 91 24.25 48.13 -31.41
CA ASN A 91 23.36 48.70 -32.45
C ASN A 91 22.71 47.73 -33.50
N GLU A 92 21.55 48.03 -34.12
CA GLU A 92 20.68 49.21 -34.07
C GLU A 92 19.19 48.85 -34.31
N ASN A 93 18.27 49.81 -34.18
CA ASN A 93 16.82 49.62 -34.34
C ASN A 93 16.30 50.01 -35.74
N THR A 94 15.36 49.26 -36.30
CA THR A 94 14.34 49.82 -37.24
C THR A 94 12.96 49.13 -37.15
N VAL A 95 12.03 49.92 -36.62
CA VAL A 95 10.55 49.90 -36.70
C VAL A 95 10.08 49.78 -38.19
N THR A 96 8.95 49.18 -38.64
CA THR A 96 7.53 49.30 -38.20
C THR A 96 6.59 48.16 -38.70
N SER A 97 5.63 47.75 -37.85
CA SER A 97 4.19 47.35 -38.06
C SER A 97 3.59 46.72 -39.35
N ASP A 98 2.96 45.54 -39.15
CA ASP A 98 1.53 45.17 -39.41
C ASP A 98 0.82 45.17 -40.80
N LYS A 99 0.47 43.94 -41.28
CA LYS A 99 -0.90 43.33 -41.51
C LYS A 99 -2.06 44.11 -42.23
N PRO A 100 -3.16 43.43 -42.67
CA PRO A 100 -3.33 42.12 -43.36
C PRO A 100 -4.40 42.11 -44.51
N ALA A 101 -4.52 41.01 -45.28
CA ALA A 101 -5.75 40.64 -46.03
C ALA A 101 -5.80 39.13 -46.41
N ASN A 102 -6.95 38.61 -46.83
CA ASN A 102 -7.20 37.19 -47.19
C ASN A 102 -8.24 37.09 -48.36
N PRO A 103 -8.83 35.92 -48.66
CA PRO A 103 -8.58 35.06 -49.84
C PRO A 103 -9.52 35.31 -51.05
N ASP A 104 -9.25 34.67 -52.21
CA ASP A 104 -10.25 33.83 -52.89
C ASP A 104 -9.68 32.87 -53.98
N LYS A 105 -10.55 32.06 -54.62
CA LYS A 105 -10.28 30.86 -55.48
C LYS A 105 -10.77 31.09 -56.96
N PRO A 106 -10.71 30.15 -57.96
CA PRO A 106 -10.19 28.76 -58.00
C PRO A 106 -9.52 28.18 -59.32
N ALA A 107 -8.70 27.12 -59.13
CA ALA A 107 -8.68 25.79 -59.83
C ALA A 107 -8.08 25.49 -61.26
N LYS A 108 -7.25 24.42 -61.28
CA LYS A 108 -7.11 23.29 -62.28
C LYS A 108 -6.37 23.54 -63.64
N PRO A 109 -5.88 22.47 -64.33
CA PRO A 109 -5.12 21.28 -63.84
C PRO A 109 -3.97 20.78 -64.77
N ASP A 110 -2.90 20.19 -64.24
CA ASP A 110 -1.78 19.64 -65.05
C ASP A 110 -1.98 18.22 -65.61
N LYS A 111 -1.54 17.97 -66.86
CA LYS A 111 -1.26 16.63 -67.46
C LYS A 111 -0.60 16.75 -68.86
N PRO A 112 0.11 15.71 -69.39
CA PRO A 112 1.55 15.57 -69.13
C PRO A 112 2.41 15.42 -70.40
N ASP A 113 3.68 15.79 -70.33
CA ASP A 113 4.65 15.60 -71.42
C ASP A 113 5.21 14.17 -71.53
N LYS A 114 5.68 13.84 -72.75
CA LYS A 114 6.22 12.53 -73.13
C LYS A 114 7.74 12.44 -72.92
N PRO A 115 8.29 11.25 -72.61
CA PRO A 115 9.73 11.08 -72.44
C PRO A 115 10.49 11.11 -73.78
N ALA A 116 11.61 11.84 -73.80
CA ALA A 116 12.64 11.71 -74.84
C ALA A 116 13.46 10.42 -74.63
N LYS A 117 14.06 9.89 -75.71
CA LYS A 117 14.96 8.73 -75.63
C LYS A 117 16.38 9.16 -75.21
N PRO A 118 17.13 8.32 -74.49
CA PRO A 118 18.54 8.59 -74.19
C PRO A 118 19.39 8.47 -75.46
N ASP A 119 20.39 9.34 -75.59
CA ASP A 119 21.36 9.29 -76.68
C ASP A 119 22.50 8.31 -76.36
N LYS A 120 23.28 7.90 -77.38
CA LYS A 120 24.31 6.86 -77.29
C LYS A 120 25.74 7.40 -77.44
N SER A 121 26.08 8.44 -76.67
CA SER A 121 27.43 9.02 -76.63
C SER A 121 28.36 8.38 -75.60
N ASP A 122 27.85 8.06 -74.40
CA ASP A 122 28.69 7.93 -73.19
C ASP A 122 29.35 6.56 -73.01
N ALA A 123 29.66 5.89 -74.12
CA ALA A 123 30.25 4.56 -74.17
C ALA A 123 31.80 4.60 -74.09
N ARG A 124 32.37 5.33 -73.12
CA ARG A 124 33.75 5.22 -72.57
C ARG A 124 34.02 6.32 -71.54
N ALA A 125 33.75 6.04 -70.28
CA ALA A 125 34.31 6.77 -69.14
C ALA A 125 34.73 5.76 -68.05
N ASP A 126 35.86 6.09 -67.40
CA ASP A 126 36.50 5.48 -66.23
C ASP A 126 35.83 4.23 -65.57
N SER A 127 36.55 3.10 -65.55
CA SER A 127 36.16 1.87 -64.85
C SER A 127 36.92 1.65 -63.53
N SER A 128 37.45 2.70 -62.91
CA SER A 128 38.27 2.66 -61.69
C SER A 128 37.69 3.45 -60.51
N ASP A 129 36.87 4.48 -60.76
CA ASP A 129 36.22 5.26 -59.70
C ASP A 129 34.84 4.71 -59.27
N TRP A 130 34.86 3.57 -58.58
CA TRP A 130 33.66 3.08 -57.87
C TRP A 130 33.39 3.82 -56.56
N ARG A 131 34.23 4.80 -56.16
CA ARG A 131 34.28 5.35 -54.80
C ARG A 131 33.53 6.66 -54.64
N HIS A 132 33.27 7.40 -55.72
CA HIS A 132 32.59 8.69 -55.67
C HIS A 132 31.10 8.66 -56.06
N HIS A 133 30.47 7.49 -55.98
CA HIS A 133 29.01 7.30 -56.21
C HIS A 133 28.27 6.68 -55.01
N LEU A 134 28.78 6.85 -53.79
CA LEU A 134 28.02 6.56 -52.58
C LEU A 134 26.84 7.54 -52.47
N PRO A 135 25.59 7.08 -52.25
CA PRO A 135 24.47 7.98 -51.99
C PRO A 135 24.74 8.81 -50.71
N PRO A 136 24.15 10.01 -50.58
CA PRO A 136 24.37 10.86 -49.42
C PRO A 136 24.09 10.10 -48.12
N LEU A 137 25.03 10.19 -47.17
CA LEU A 137 25.08 9.39 -45.95
C LEU A 137 23.71 9.29 -45.29
N LEU A 138 23.12 8.08 -45.36
CA LEU A 138 21.80 7.81 -44.79
C LEU A 138 21.84 8.09 -43.29
N THR A 139 21.19 9.17 -42.86
CA THR A 139 21.11 9.55 -41.45
C THR A 139 20.35 8.48 -40.70
N VAL A 140 21.06 7.66 -39.93
CA VAL A 140 20.49 6.63 -39.06
C VAL A 140 19.83 7.31 -37.85
N SER A 141 18.67 7.92 -38.09
CA SER A 141 17.78 8.39 -37.03
C SER A 141 17.28 7.17 -36.25
N PRO A 142 17.26 7.21 -34.90
CA PRO A 142 16.60 6.16 -34.13
C PRO A 142 15.13 6.08 -34.53
N SER A 143 14.56 4.87 -34.52
CA SER A 143 13.14 4.64 -34.84
C SER A 143 12.25 5.61 -34.06
N PRO A 144 11.19 6.19 -34.67
CA PRO A 144 10.39 7.25 -34.05
C PRO A 144 9.59 6.74 -32.86
N HIS A 145 10.19 6.80 -31.67
CA HIS A 145 9.54 6.52 -30.39
C HIS A 145 8.74 7.75 -29.97
N ILE A 146 7.41 7.66 -30.07
CA ILE A 146 6.51 8.64 -29.46
C ILE A 146 6.77 8.60 -27.95
N ARG A 147 7.26 9.70 -27.39
CA ARG A 147 7.51 9.82 -25.95
C ARG A 147 6.21 10.24 -25.28
N THR A 148 5.71 9.42 -24.37
CA THR A 148 4.65 9.82 -23.44
C THR A 148 5.26 10.61 -22.28
N GLU A 149 4.57 11.65 -21.80
CA GLU A 149 5.00 12.46 -20.65
C GLU A 149 4.84 11.73 -19.29
N ASP A 150 4.21 10.55 -19.29
CA ASP A 150 3.92 9.75 -18.10
C ASP A 150 5.19 9.16 -17.47
N THR A 151 5.80 9.94 -16.58
CA THR A 151 6.92 9.50 -15.75
C THR A 151 6.44 8.75 -14.51
N THR A 152 7.27 7.85 -13.97
CA THR A 152 7.04 7.19 -12.66
C THR A 152 6.74 8.20 -11.55
N ARG A 153 7.41 9.37 -11.59
CA ARG A 153 7.15 10.48 -10.66
C ARG A 153 5.71 11.00 -10.76
N SER A 154 5.17 11.21 -11.97
CA SER A 154 3.78 11.65 -12.12
C SER A 154 2.82 10.63 -11.54
N ILE A 155 2.99 9.36 -11.92
CA ILE A 155 2.17 8.23 -11.44
C ILE A 155 2.16 8.15 -9.91
N MET A 156 3.32 8.28 -9.25
CA MET A 156 3.40 8.24 -7.79
C MET A 156 2.79 9.49 -7.13
N ILE A 157 2.91 10.67 -7.75
CA ILE A 157 2.26 11.90 -7.28
C ILE A 157 0.73 11.79 -7.42
N ASP A 158 0.21 11.26 -8.52
CA ASP A 158 -1.22 11.00 -8.71
C ASP A 158 -1.78 10.02 -7.67
N VAL A 159 -1.03 8.98 -7.30
CA VAL A 159 -1.38 8.07 -6.19
C VAL A 159 -1.37 8.78 -4.83
N CYS A 160 -0.38 9.65 -4.55
CA CYS A 160 -0.41 10.48 -3.35
C CYS A 160 -1.66 11.38 -3.32
N ILE A 161 -1.99 12.06 -4.42
CA ILE A 161 -3.17 12.93 -4.55
C ILE A 161 -4.46 12.14 -4.28
N ALA A 162 -4.59 10.92 -4.81
CA ALA A 162 -5.74 10.05 -4.58
C ALA A 162 -5.92 9.61 -3.11
N LEU A 163 -4.83 9.58 -2.32
CA LEU A 163 -4.87 9.25 -0.88
C LEU A 163 -5.09 10.47 0.02
N MET A 164 -4.84 11.70 -0.45
CA MET A 164 -4.97 12.91 0.37
C MET A 164 -6.38 13.12 0.99
N PRO A 165 -7.51 12.90 0.29
CA PRO A 165 -8.83 13.06 0.90
C PRO A 165 -9.05 12.11 2.10
N ALA A 166 -8.61 10.86 1.96
CA ALA A 166 -8.69 9.87 3.03
C ALA A 166 -7.75 10.21 4.20
N LEU A 167 -6.55 10.73 3.96
CA LEU A 167 -5.65 11.22 5.01
C LEU A 167 -6.27 12.40 5.79
N ILE A 168 -6.84 13.37 5.07
CA ILE A 168 -7.52 14.54 5.66
C ILE A 168 -8.66 14.08 6.57
N TRP A 169 -9.47 13.12 6.10
CA TRP A 169 -10.57 12.57 6.89
C TRP A 169 -10.09 11.74 8.11
N ALA A 170 -9.01 10.95 7.97
CA ALA A 170 -8.40 10.27 9.11
C ALA A 170 -7.86 11.24 10.18
N ILE A 171 -7.40 12.44 9.78
CA ILE A 171 -7.01 13.51 10.71
C ILE A 171 -8.23 14.14 11.40
N PHE A 172 -9.42 14.15 10.78
CA PHE A 172 -10.65 14.58 11.45
C PHE A 172 -11.15 13.55 12.48
N VAL A 173 -11.13 12.25 12.14
CA VAL A 173 -11.63 11.18 13.03
C VAL A 173 -10.67 10.85 14.18
N PHE A 174 -9.36 10.83 13.92
CA PHE A 174 -8.32 10.42 14.90
C PHE A 174 -7.34 11.54 15.29
N GLY A 175 -7.56 12.77 14.82
CA GLY A 175 -6.74 13.94 15.16
C GLY A 175 -5.33 13.93 14.56
N PHE A 176 -4.50 14.87 15.04
CA PHE A 176 -3.12 15.08 14.58
C PHE A 176 -2.18 13.88 14.82
N ARG A 177 -2.60 12.86 15.58
CA ARG A 177 -1.84 11.62 15.75
C ARG A 177 -1.70 10.86 14.42
N ALA A 178 -2.77 10.78 13.62
CA ALA A 178 -2.73 10.13 12.31
C ALA A 178 -1.74 10.82 11.35
N LEU A 179 -1.71 12.16 11.34
CA LEU A 179 -0.74 12.94 10.58
C LEU A 179 0.70 12.67 11.05
N THR A 180 0.92 12.64 12.37
CA THR A 180 2.27 12.44 12.95
C THR A 180 2.81 11.04 12.64
N LEU A 181 1.96 10.01 12.72
CA LEU A 181 2.30 8.63 12.35
C LEU A 181 2.65 8.52 10.85
N THR A 182 1.81 9.11 9.98
CA THR A 182 2.04 9.17 8.53
C THR A 182 3.34 9.89 8.19
N LEU A 183 3.60 11.05 8.79
CA LEU A 183 4.80 11.85 8.55
C LEU A 183 6.07 11.09 8.94
N ILE A 184 6.08 10.43 10.11
CA ILE A 184 7.24 9.66 10.57
C ILE A 184 7.50 8.45 9.66
N SER A 185 6.45 7.73 9.24
CA SER A 185 6.56 6.64 8.26
C SER A 185 7.18 7.11 6.94
N VAL A 186 6.72 8.25 6.40
CA VAL A 186 7.25 8.85 5.16
C VAL A 186 8.69 9.31 5.31
N VAL A 187 9.02 10.02 6.40
CA VAL A 187 10.37 10.53 6.66
C VAL A 187 11.36 9.37 6.78
N PHE A 188 11.05 8.33 7.56
CA PHE A 188 11.92 7.16 7.67
C PHE A 188 12.01 6.36 6.37
N ALA A 189 10.95 6.27 5.57
CA ALA A 189 11.01 5.61 4.25
C ALA A 189 11.98 6.35 3.30
N VAL A 190 11.86 7.68 3.18
CA VAL A 190 12.71 8.50 2.31
C VAL A 190 14.17 8.53 2.81
N LEU A 191 14.39 8.63 4.13
CA LEU A 191 15.73 8.57 4.70
C LEU A 191 16.39 7.20 4.50
N SER A 192 15.62 6.11 4.60
CA SER A 192 16.14 4.75 4.34
C SER A 192 16.52 4.53 2.88
N GLU A 193 15.72 5.08 1.95
CA GLU A 193 16.00 5.04 0.51
C GLU A 193 17.31 5.79 0.21
N PHE A 194 17.43 7.02 0.70
CA PHE A 194 18.62 7.84 0.54
C PHE A 194 19.88 7.20 1.15
N ALA A 195 19.78 6.72 2.40
CA ALA A 195 20.90 6.11 3.11
C ALA A 195 21.39 4.85 2.39
N TYR A 196 20.48 3.97 1.95
CA TYR A 196 20.83 2.76 1.22
C TYR A 196 21.45 3.09 -0.15
N GLN A 197 20.86 4.00 -0.92
CA GLN A 197 21.39 4.39 -2.24
C GLN A 197 22.77 5.02 -2.13
N LYS A 198 22.97 5.92 -1.16
CA LYS A 198 24.27 6.56 -0.88
C LYS A 198 25.32 5.56 -0.40
N LEU A 199 24.98 4.62 0.48
CA LEU A 199 25.88 3.59 0.99
C LEU A 199 26.26 2.55 -0.08
N THR A 200 25.35 2.24 -1.00
CA THR A 200 25.59 1.29 -2.11
C THR A 200 26.11 1.96 -3.38
N HIS A 201 26.48 3.25 -3.31
CA HIS A 201 26.95 4.07 -4.44
C HIS A 201 26.01 4.04 -5.67
N ARG A 202 24.72 3.85 -5.45
CA ARG A 202 23.67 3.88 -6.48
C ARG A 202 23.20 5.32 -6.71
N GLN A 203 22.61 5.57 -7.88
CA GLN A 203 21.92 6.83 -8.17
C GLN A 203 20.81 7.07 -7.14
N VAL A 204 20.69 8.30 -6.66
CA VAL A 204 19.69 8.69 -5.65
C VAL A 204 18.36 8.98 -6.36
N THR A 205 17.33 8.18 -6.08
CA THR A 205 16.08 8.21 -6.87
C THR A 205 14.93 8.97 -6.22
N ILE A 206 15.08 9.48 -4.99
CA ILE A 206 14.07 10.15 -4.13
C ILE A 206 13.01 10.99 -4.88
N SER A 207 13.43 11.69 -5.94
CA SER A 207 12.56 12.41 -6.89
C SER A 207 11.43 11.57 -7.54
N ASP A 208 11.44 10.25 -7.42
CA ASP A 208 10.43 9.34 -7.95
C ASP A 208 9.15 9.20 -7.08
N PHE A 209 9.16 9.76 -5.85
CA PHE A 209 8.05 9.73 -4.88
C PHE A 209 7.60 8.33 -4.39
N SER A 210 8.21 7.24 -4.84
CA SER A 210 7.76 5.88 -4.51
C SER A 210 8.00 5.49 -3.04
N ALA A 211 9.05 5.99 -2.39
CA ALA A 211 9.21 5.85 -0.93
C ALA A 211 8.17 6.66 -0.14
N VAL A 212 7.70 7.80 -0.67
CA VAL A 212 6.61 8.58 -0.06
C VAL A 212 5.30 7.79 -0.13
N VAL A 213 4.95 7.26 -1.30
CA VAL A 213 3.79 6.36 -1.47
C VAL A 213 3.91 5.14 -0.54
N THR A 214 5.07 4.50 -0.46
CA THR A 214 5.32 3.36 0.45
C THR A 214 5.10 3.75 1.92
N GLY A 215 5.60 4.90 2.36
CA GLY A 215 5.44 5.39 3.73
C GLY A 215 3.99 5.74 4.08
N ILE A 216 3.24 6.35 3.16
CA ILE A 216 1.80 6.63 3.33
C ILE A 216 1.01 5.33 3.39
N LEU A 217 1.20 4.42 2.43
CA LEU A 217 0.50 3.13 2.38
C LEU A 217 0.84 2.23 3.59
N LEU A 218 2.06 2.30 4.12
CA LEU A 218 2.38 1.65 5.39
C LEU A 218 1.59 2.29 6.52
N ALA A 219 1.63 3.61 6.70
CA ALA A 219 0.93 4.30 7.79
C ALA A 219 -0.59 4.09 7.76
N PHE A 220 -1.20 4.05 6.57
CA PHE A 220 -2.63 3.75 6.40
C PHE A 220 -2.99 2.33 6.90
N ASN A 221 -2.09 1.36 6.80
CA ASN A 221 -2.29 0.04 7.37
C ASN A 221 -2.10 -0.02 8.90
N LEU A 222 -1.71 1.05 9.60
CA LEU A 222 -1.35 0.98 11.02
C LEU A 222 -2.43 1.57 11.95
N PRO A 223 -2.62 0.99 13.16
CA PRO A 223 -3.41 1.62 14.21
C PRO A 223 -2.80 2.95 14.68
N VAL A 224 -3.65 3.94 14.93
CA VAL A 224 -3.24 5.29 15.39
C VAL A 224 -2.53 5.27 16.75
N ALA A 225 -2.88 4.30 17.61
CA ALA A 225 -2.30 4.12 18.93
C ALA A 225 -0.84 3.64 18.92
N LEU A 226 -0.29 3.22 17.77
CA LEU A 226 1.06 2.67 17.72
C LEU A 226 2.11 3.65 18.29
N PRO A 227 3.10 3.13 19.03
CA PRO A 227 4.31 3.88 19.38
C PRO A 227 5.02 4.38 18.11
N LEU A 228 5.51 5.62 18.12
CA LEU A 228 6.03 6.28 16.91
C LEU A 228 7.31 5.62 16.35
N TRP A 229 7.99 4.80 17.13
CA TRP A 229 9.14 4.00 16.67
C TRP A 229 8.75 2.81 15.79
N MET A 230 7.53 2.26 15.92
CA MET A 230 7.11 1.10 15.11
C MET A 230 6.92 1.44 13.63
N PRO A 231 6.22 2.52 13.23
CA PRO A 231 6.18 2.97 11.83
C PRO A 231 7.57 3.24 11.26
N ALA A 232 8.50 3.78 12.06
CA ALA A 232 9.88 4.05 11.62
C ALA A 232 10.63 2.75 11.28
N ILE A 233 10.60 1.72 12.15
CA ILE A 233 11.23 0.42 11.87
C ILE A 233 10.52 -0.28 10.70
N GLY A 234 9.19 -0.22 10.62
CA GLY A 234 8.44 -0.75 9.47
C GLY A 234 8.84 -0.10 8.15
N ALA A 235 9.01 1.22 8.11
CA ALA A 235 9.44 1.96 6.93
C ALA A 235 10.88 1.60 6.52
N ILE A 236 11.79 1.45 7.49
CA ILE A 236 13.16 0.94 7.26
C ILE A 236 13.11 -0.47 6.63
N PHE A 237 12.28 -1.37 7.17
CA PHE A 237 12.12 -2.73 6.65
C PHE A 237 11.55 -2.75 5.22
N ALA A 238 10.46 -2.01 4.96
CA ALA A 238 9.85 -1.89 3.63
C ALA A 238 10.89 -1.47 2.58
N ILE A 239 11.62 -0.38 2.86
CA ILE A 239 12.50 0.23 1.88
C ILE A 239 13.81 -0.56 1.74
N ILE A 240 14.50 -0.90 2.82
CA ILE A 240 15.78 -1.61 2.72
C ILE A 240 15.56 -3.05 2.26
N VAL A 241 14.81 -3.83 3.05
CA VAL A 241 14.72 -5.29 2.88
C VAL A 241 13.89 -5.66 1.65
N VAL A 242 12.72 -5.04 1.48
CA VAL A 242 11.75 -5.50 0.47
C VAL A 242 11.93 -4.81 -0.89
N LYS A 243 12.32 -3.52 -0.90
CA LYS A 243 12.48 -2.73 -2.14
C LYS A 243 13.93 -2.66 -2.63
N GLN A 244 14.89 -2.30 -1.78
CA GLN A 244 16.23 -1.92 -2.22
C GLN A 244 17.23 -3.07 -2.36
N LEU A 245 17.15 -4.12 -1.54
CA LEU A 245 17.93 -5.37 -1.74
C LEU A 245 17.67 -5.96 -3.13
N PHE A 246 16.40 -6.00 -3.55
CA PHE A 246 15.97 -6.52 -4.86
C PHE A 246 16.29 -5.58 -6.04
N GLY A 247 16.86 -4.39 -5.76
CA GLY A 247 17.40 -3.50 -6.77
C GLY A 247 16.49 -2.33 -7.18
N GLY A 248 15.53 -1.96 -6.33
CA GLY A 248 14.67 -0.78 -6.49
C GLY A 248 13.27 -1.08 -7.04
N ILE A 249 12.58 -0.01 -7.46
CA ILE A 249 11.24 -0.08 -8.08
C ILE A 249 11.26 -1.04 -9.28
N GLY A 250 10.21 -1.84 -9.43
CA GLY A 250 10.04 -2.75 -10.57
C GLY A 250 10.79 -4.07 -10.45
N LYS A 251 11.40 -4.33 -9.29
CA LYS A 251 12.10 -5.60 -8.99
C LYS A 251 11.70 -6.21 -7.64
N ASN A 252 10.99 -5.44 -6.80
CA ASN A 252 10.37 -5.96 -5.60
C ASN A 252 9.26 -6.96 -5.99
N PHE A 253 9.36 -8.17 -5.47
CA PHE A 253 8.47 -9.31 -5.78
C PHE A 253 7.20 -9.34 -4.89
N VAL A 254 7.17 -8.53 -3.83
CA VAL A 254 6.01 -8.30 -2.95
C VAL A 254 5.88 -6.81 -2.63
N ASN A 255 4.65 -6.36 -2.37
CA ASN A 255 4.33 -4.98 -2.00
C ASN A 255 5.08 -4.59 -0.69
N PRO A 256 5.96 -3.56 -0.70
CA PRO A 256 6.80 -3.24 0.45
C PRO A 256 6.04 -2.78 1.70
N ALA A 257 4.93 -2.05 1.53
CA ALA A 257 4.13 -1.56 2.64
C ALA A 257 3.40 -2.70 3.37
N LEU A 258 2.81 -3.64 2.62
CA LEU A 258 2.17 -4.82 3.19
C LEU A 258 3.18 -5.77 3.86
N ALA A 259 4.35 -5.97 3.25
CA ALA A 259 5.41 -6.77 3.83
C ALA A 259 5.90 -6.19 5.18
N ALA A 260 6.01 -4.86 5.28
CA ALA A 260 6.30 -4.18 6.55
C ALA A 260 5.14 -4.25 7.55
N ARG A 261 3.87 -4.19 7.11
CA ARG A 261 2.72 -4.42 8.00
C ARG A 261 2.81 -5.81 8.64
N VAL A 262 3.06 -6.84 7.85
CA VAL A 262 3.17 -8.23 8.34
C VAL A 262 4.41 -8.44 9.20
N PHE A 263 5.54 -7.79 8.90
CA PHE A 263 6.71 -7.78 9.80
C PHE A 263 6.37 -7.16 11.17
N LEU A 264 5.63 -6.05 11.21
CA LEU A 264 5.24 -5.40 12.48
C LEU A 264 4.26 -6.24 13.33
N LEU A 265 3.57 -7.25 12.75
CA LEU A 265 2.76 -8.21 13.51
C LEU A 265 3.59 -9.10 14.46
N ALA A 266 4.92 -9.02 14.43
CA ALA A 266 5.78 -9.54 15.49
C ALA A 266 5.51 -8.90 16.88
N TRP A 267 4.87 -7.73 16.93
CA TRP A 267 4.37 -7.09 18.16
C TRP A 267 2.83 -7.01 18.15
N PRO A 268 2.12 -8.16 18.25
CA PRO A 268 0.67 -8.22 18.02
C PRO A 268 -0.14 -7.42 19.04
N SER A 269 0.38 -7.23 20.27
CA SER A 269 -0.26 -6.41 21.31
C SER A 269 -0.41 -4.94 20.93
N HIS A 270 0.58 -4.37 20.23
CA HIS A 270 0.51 -3.00 19.72
C HIS A 270 -0.29 -2.93 18.41
N MET A 271 -0.10 -3.91 17.52
CA MET A 271 -0.80 -3.96 16.23
C MET A 271 -2.31 -4.26 16.35
N SER A 272 -2.77 -4.70 17.52
CA SER A 272 -4.19 -4.92 17.83
C SER A 272 -4.79 -3.85 18.77
N ALA A 273 -4.03 -2.79 19.09
CA ALA A 273 -4.48 -1.71 19.95
C ALA A 273 -5.25 -0.66 19.12
N PHE A 274 -6.56 -0.83 19.04
CA PHE A 274 -7.46 0.07 18.31
C PHE A 274 -8.14 1.06 19.25
N THR A 275 -8.17 2.33 18.84
CA THR A 275 -8.77 3.44 19.59
C THR A 275 -10.18 3.71 19.09
N SER A 276 -11.00 4.31 19.94
CA SER A 276 -12.36 4.69 19.57
C SER A 276 -12.36 5.94 18.67
N PRO A 277 -13.24 6.03 17.66
CA PRO A 277 -13.42 7.24 16.85
C PRO A 277 -13.64 8.49 17.71
N GLY A 278 -12.93 9.58 17.37
CA GLY A 278 -12.99 10.84 18.11
C GLY A 278 -12.09 10.92 19.35
N GLU A 279 -11.42 9.84 19.78
CA GLU A 279 -10.38 9.93 20.81
C GLU A 279 -9.19 10.75 20.30
N LYS A 280 -8.82 11.80 21.04
CA LYS A 280 -7.73 12.72 20.65
C LYS A 280 -6.44 12.36 21.37
N LEU A 281 -5.73 11.39 20.80
CA LEU A 281 -4.42 10.97 21.28
C LEU A 281 -3.40 12.11 21.16
N SER A 282 -2.46 12.17 22.11
CA SER A 282 -1.33 13.10 22.05
C SER A 282 -0.51 12.86 20.77
N PRO A 283 -0.34 13.87 19.88
CA PRO A 283 0.22 13.64 18.55
C PRO A 283 1.67 13.12 18.61
N ILE A 284 2.47 13.69 19.51
CA ILE A 284 3.93 13.51 19.57
C ILE A 284 4.36 12.41 20.57
N ALA A 285 3.44 11.87 21.37
CA ALA A 285 3.78 10.90 22.43
C ALA A 285 4.45 9.62 21.87
N ILE A 286 5.66 9.30 22.33
CA ILE A 286 6.45 8.18 21.81
C ILE A 286 5.72 6.84 22.03
N SER A 287 5.10 6.68 23.20
CA SER A 287 4.14 5.63 23.55
C SER A 287 2.82 6.26 23.97
N VAL A 288 1.72 5.51 23.82
CA VAL A 288 0.38 5.87 24.29
C VAL A 288 0.10 5.06 25.55
N SER A 289 -0.44 5.69 26.59
CA SER A 289 -0.85 5.00 27.82
C SER A 289 -2.05 4.09 27.57
N SER A 290 -2.07 2.92 28.20
CA SER A 290 -3.05 1.83 28.00
C SER A 290 -4.50 2.12 28.45
N ASP A 291 -4.81 3.38 28.70
CA ASP A 291 -6.12 3.89 29.15
C ASP A 291 -6.86 4.65 28.03
N ALA A 292 -6.22 4.82 26.86
CA ALA A 292 -6.95 5.12 25.62
C ALA A 292 -7.79 3.88 25.26
N VAL A 293 -9.09 4.06 25.06
CA VAL A 293 -10.06 2.95 25.20
C VAL A 293 -9.91 1.96 24.05
N ALA A 294 -9.57 0.72 24.40
CA ALA A 294 -9.48 -0.39 23.46
C ALA A 294 -10.86 -0.71 22.86
N SER A 295 -11.16 -0.12 21.70
CA SER A 295 -12.41 -0.35 20.98
C SER A 295 -12.38 -1.70 20.28
N ALA A 296 -13.44 -2.49 20.42
CA ALA A 296 -13.68 -3.62 19.53
C ALA A 296 -13.88 -3.08 18.11
N THR A 297 -13.12 -3.60 17.13
CA THR A 297 -13.32 -3.24 15.73
C THR A 297 -14.56 -3.96 15.18
N PRO A 298 -15.27 -3.40 14.18
CA PRO A 298 -16.41 -4.09 13.54
C PRO A 298 -16.01 -5.47 13.00
N LEU A 299 -14.83 -5.57 12.38
CA LEU A 299 -14.25 -6.83 11.90
C LEU A 299 -14.07 -7.89 13.00
N ALA A 300 -13.66 -7.50 14.21
CA ALA A 300 -13.53 -8.42 15.34
C ALA A 300 -14.91 -8.96 15.80
N SER A 301 -15.96 -8.16 15.65
CA SER A 301 -17.34 -8.59 15.92
C SER A 301 -17.84 -9.56 14.84
N LEU A 302 -17.63 -9.23 13.56
CA LEU A 302 -18.01 -10.04 12.40
C LEU A 302 -17.34 -11.41 12.41
N LYS A 303 -16.04 -11.48 12.77
CA LYS A 303 -15.33 -12.76 12.92
C LYS A 303 -16.04 -13.76 13.84
N ASN A 304 -16.58 -13.24 14.95
CA ASN A 304 -17.32 -14.01 15.96
C ASN A 304 -18.76 -14.34 15.54
N GLY A 305 -19.17 -14.01 14.31
CA GLY A 305 -20.55 -14.17 13.82
C GLY A 305 -21.53 -13.12 14.34
N THR A 306 -21.04 -12.10 15.08
CA THR A 306 -21.88 -11.03 15.65
C THR A 306 -21.90 -9.81 14.75
N ILE A 307 -23.07 -9.18 14.61
CA ILE A 307 -23.22 -7.94 13.84
C ILE A 307 -22.57 -6.80 14.65
N PRO A 308 -21.78 -5.90 14.03
CA PRO A 308 -21.25 -4.71 14.69
C PRO A 308 -22.35 -3.85 15.34
N LYS A 309 -21.99 -3.14 16.41
CA LYS A 309 -22.86 -2.08 16.98
C LYS A 309 -22.83 -0.78 16.15
N THR A 310 -21.84 -0.65 15.26
CA THR A 310 -21.64 0.45 14.32
C THR A 310 -22.63 0.34 13.16
N SER A 311 -23.25 1.45 12.72
CA SER A 311 -24.13 1.44 11.56
C SER A 311 -23.34 1.22 10.27
N LEU A 312 -23.89 0.52 9.28
CA LEU A 312 -23.25 0.36 7.96
C LEU A 312 -22.90 1.72 7.31
N PHE A 313 -23.69 2.77 7.59
CA PHE A 313 -23.41 4.13 7.13
C PHE A 313 -22.14 4.71 7.78
N ASP A 314 -21.96 4.48 9.08
CA ASP A 314 -20.76 4.89 9.81
C ASP A 314 -19.53 4.10 9.33
N MET A 315 -19.68 2.83 8.94
CA MET A 315 -18.62 2.02 8.32
C MET A 315 -18.22 2.53 6.92
N ILE A 316 -19.20 2.93 6.10
CA ILE A 316 -18.95 3.50 4.74
C ILE A 316 -18.25 4.86 4.82
N ILE A 317 -18.68 5.71 5.76
CA ILE A 317 -18.00 6.97 6.11
C ILE A 317 -16.65 6.69 6.79
N GLY A 318 -16.53 5.56 7.50
CA GLY A 318 -15.37 5.08 8.25
C GLY A 318 -15.18 5.73 9.61
N TYR A 319 -16.28 6.12 10.27
CA TYR A 319 -16.28 6.49 11.70
C TYR A 319 -16.25 5.23 12.59
N GLU A 320 -15.24 4.37 12.39
CA GLU A 320 -15.04 3.12 13.13
C GLU A 320 -13.62 2.99 13.69
N GLY A 321 -13.48 2.23 14.80
CA GLY A 321 -12.18 1.95 15.40
C GLY A 321 -11.39 0.96 14.53
N GLY A 322 -10.21 1.37 14.08
CA GLY A 322 -9.42 0.64 13.09
C GLY A 322 -8.05 1.29 12.78
N CYS A 323 -7.47 0.93 11.63
CA CYS A 323 -6.27 1.52 11.05
C CYS A 323 -6.59 2.81 10.30
N ILE A 324 -5.59 3.68 10.10
CA ILE A 324 -5.74 5.00 9.44
C ILE A 324 -6.43 4.93 8.06
N GLY A 325 -6.23 3.85 7.30
CA GLY A 325 -6.81 3.62 5.98
C GLY A 325 -8.09 2.81 5.96
N GLU A 326 -8.69 2.52 7.11
CA GLU A 326 -10.08 1.99 7.19
C GLU A 326 -11.10 3.13 7.31
N VAL A 327 -10.61 4.35 7.55
CA VAL A 327 -11.39 5.51 8.01
C VAL A 327 -12.29 6.15 6.95
N SER A 328 -12.30 5.67 5.69
CA SER A 328 -13.42 5.92 4.76
C SER A 328 -13.33 5.07 3.49
N ALA A 329 -14.23 4.09 3.33
CA ALA A 329 -14.38 3.35 2.08
C ALA A 329 -14.85 4.26 0.92
N LEU A 330 -15.68 5.27 1.22
CA LEU A 330 -16.17 6.25 0.25
C LEU A 330 -15.02 7.09 -0.34
N LEU A 331 -14.16 7.67 0.50
CA LEU A 331 -13.06 8.53 0.01
C LEU A 331 -11.96 7.74 -0.72
N LEU A 332 -11.69 6.50 -0.30
CA LEU A 332 -10.81 5.59 -1.04
C LEU A 332 -11.39 5.24 -2.42
N THR A 333 -12.71 5.08 -2.52
CA THR A 333 -13.41 4.86 -3.80
C THR A 333 -13.42 6.12 -4.68
N ALA A 334 -13.50 7.32 -4.10
CA ALA A 334 -13.31 8.56 -4.85
C ALA A 334 -11.87 8.67 -5.42
N GLY A 335 -10.86 8.31 -4.62
CA GLY A 335 -9.47 8.19 -5.09
C GLY A 335 -9.29 7.14 -6.19
N PHE A 336 -9.98 6.00 -6.11
CA PHE A 336 -10.00 4.99 -7.16
C PHE A 336 -10.56 5.53 -8.48
N ILE A 337 -11.70 6.23 -8.44
CA ILE A 337 -12.34 6.81 -9.63
C ILE A 337 -11.40 7.84 -10.29
N TYR A 338 -10.67 8.63 -9.51
CA TYR A 338 -9.62 9.52 -10.02
C TYR A 338 -8.49 8.75 -10.76
N LEU A 339 -7.96 7.68 -10.14
CA LEU A 339 -6.90 6.86 -10.76
C LEU A 339 -7.38 6.07 -11.99
N LEU A 340 -8.65 5.69 -12.06
CA LEU A 340 -9.29 5.13 -13.25
C LEU A 340 -9.42 6.17 -14.37
N TYR A 341 -9.87 7.39 -14.05
CA TYR A 341 -9.99 8.49 -15.01
C TYR A 341 -8.62 8.88 -15.60
N ARG A 342 -7.58 8.96 -14.77
CA ARG A 342 -6.19 9.16 -15.19
C ARG A 342 -5.60 7.94 -15.94
N ARG A 343 -6.33 6.82 -16.03
CA ARG A 343 -5.91 5.52 -16.63
C ARG A 343 -4.67 4.90 -15.99
N ILE A 344 -4.38 5.30 -14.75
CA ILE A 344 -3.24 4.86 -13.95
C ILE A 344 -3.50 3.43 -13.47
N VAL A 345 -4.65 3.19 -12.83
CA VAL A 345 -5.08 1.86 -12.35
C VAL A 345 -6.08 1.23 -13.33
N THR A 346 -6.18 -0.10 -13.36
CA THR A 346 -7.24 -0.82 -14.11
C THR A 346 -8.23 -1.51 -13.18
N TRP A 347 -9.53 -1.41 -13.50
CA TRP A 347 -10.64 -1.87 -12.65
C TRP A 347 -10.71 -3.38 -12.39
N HIS A 348 -10.03 -4.20 -13.19
CA HIS A 348 -10.09 -5.66 -13.12
C HIS A 348 -9.73 -6.24 -11.75
N ILE A 349 -8.65 -5.76 -11.11
CA ILE A 349 -8.21 -6.30 -9.82
C ILE A 349 -9.17 -5.90 -8.68
N PRO A 350 -9.49 -4.60 -8.46
CA PRO A 350 -10.30 -4.21 -7.30
C PRO A 350 -11.74 -4.76 -7.38
N VAL A 351 -12.34 -4.78 -8.59
CA VAL A 351 -13.70 -5.31 -8.78
C VAL A 351 -13.74 -6.84 -8.61
N ALA A 352 -12.76 -7.58 -9.13
CA ALA A 352 -12.69 -9.03 -8.91
C ALA A 352 -12.45 -9.39 -7.44
N TYR A 353 -11.62 -8.61 -6.73
CA TYR A 353 -11.32 -8.82 -5.32
C TYR A 353 -12.55 -8.53 -4.45
N ILE A 354 -13.11 -7.32 -4.51
CA ILE A 354 -14.27 -6.94 -3.69
C ILE A 354 -15.49 -7.81 -4.03
N GLY A 355 -15.72 -8.09 -5.32
CA GLY A 355 -16.81 -8.94 -5.78
C GLY A 355 -16.71 -10.41 -5.34
N THR A 356 -15.50 -10.97 -5.22
CA THR A 356 -15.33 -12.34 -4.69
C THR A 356 -15.43 -12.42 -3.17
N VAL A 357 -14.99 -11.39 -2.43
CA VAL A 357 -15.31 -11.30 -1.00
C VAL A 357 -16.82 -11.28 -0.79
N LEU A 358 -17.53 -10.37 -1.47
CA LEU A 358 -19.00 -10.27 -1.43
C LEU A 358 -19.71 -11.59 -1.71
N ALA A 359 -19.35 -12.25 -2.82
CA ALA A 359 -19.99 -13.50 -3.23
C ALA A 359 -19.76 -14.62 -2.20
N LEU A 360 -18.56 -14.73 -1.63
CA LEU A 360 -18.23 -15.77 -0.67
C LEU A 360 -18.81 -15.48 0.73
N THR A 361 -18.85 -14.23 1.18
CA THR A 361 -19.49 -13.86 2.46
C THR A 361 -21.00 -14.02 2.44
N ILE A 362 -21.64 -13.82 1.28
CA ILE A 362 -23.08 -14.13 1.10
C ILE A 362 -23.30 -15.65 1.09
N LEU A 363 -22.50 -16.40 0.32
CA LEU A 363 -22.64 -17.85 0.18
C LEU A 363 -22.38 -18.61 1.49
N PHE A 364 -21.46 -18.11 2.32
CA PHE A 364 -21.07 -18.71 3.59
C PHE A 364 -21.37 -17.77 4.78
N SER A 365 -22.55 -17.17 4.86
CA SER A 365 -22.86 -16.27 6.00
C SER A 365 -22.70 -16.97 7.35
N LYS A 366 -22.05 -16.30 8.31
CA LYS A 366 -21.99 -16.73 9.73
C LYS A 366 -23.19 -16.25 10.56
N ASN A 367 -24.09 -15.44 9.97
CA ASN A 367 -25.19 -14.78 10.66
C ASN A 367 -26.51 -14.90 9.86
N SER A 368 -27.66 -14.78 10.53
CA SER A 368 -28.98 -14.78 9.88
C SER A 368 -29.23 -13.53 9.01
N LEU A 369 -28.62 -12.39 9.34
CA LEU A 369 -28.64 -11.18 8.50
C LEU A 369 -27.47 -11.18 7.52
N THR A 370 -27.54 -12.08 6.54
CA THR A 370 -26.52 -12.32 5.50
C THR A 370 -26.03 -11.05 4.79
N TYR A 371 -26.93 -10.12 4.46
CA TYR A 371 -26.56 -8.92 3.72
C TYR A 371 -25.78 -7.91 4.57
N ASP A 372 -26.25 -7.62 5.79
CA ASP A 372 -25.56 -6.70 6.70
C ASP A 372 -24.20 -7.26 7.13
N PHE A 373 -24.12 -8.58 7.33
CA PHE A 373 -22.87 -9.29 7.60
C PHE A 373 -21.87 -9.15 6.43
N ALA A 374 -22.30 -9.43 5.20
CA ALA A 374 -21.45 -9.33 4.01
C ALA A 374 -21.00 -7.90 3.72
N LEU A 375 -21.86 -6.90 3.91
CA LEU A 375 -21.51 -5.48 3.76
C LEU A 375 -20.54 -5.03 4.85
N GLY A 376 -20.73 -5.45 6.10
CA GLY A 376 -19.80 -5.16 7.20
C GLY A 376 -18.41 -5.73 6.95
N GLU A 377 -18.31 -6.97 6.45
CA GLU A 377 -17.04 -7.58 6.03
C GLU A 377 -16.38 -6.79 4.88
N ILE A 378 -17.14 -6.20 3.97
CA ILE A 378 -16.60 -5.45 2.83
C ILE A 378 -16.07 -4.07 3.22
N PHE A 379 -16.77 -3.35 4.10
CA PHE A 379 -16.38 -2.00 4.50
C PHE A 379 -15.30 -1.96 5.59
N SER A 380 -15.21 -2.98 6.46
CA SER A 380 -14.18 -3.09 7.50
C SER A 380 -12.99 -3.98 7.09
N GLY A 381 -11.90 -3.93 7.86
CA GLY A 381 -10.75 -4.84 7.70
C GLY A 381 -9.87 -4.57 6.48
N GLY A 382 -9.62 -3.29 6.18
CA GLY A 382 -8.67 -2.81 5.18
C GLY A 382 -8.98 -3.16 3.71
N LEU A 383 -10.15 -3.73 3.41
CA LEU A 383 -10.40 -4.34 2.09
C LEU A 383 -10.34 -3.33 0.95
N PHE A 384 -11.01 -2.18 1.06
CA PHE A 384 -10.97 -1.13 0.03
C PHE A 384 -9.55 -0.62 -0.20
N LEU A 385 -8.83 -0.31 0.88
CA LEU A 385 -7.44 0.16 0.84
C LEU A 385 -6.52 -0.84 0.13
N GLY A 386 -6.57 -2.11 0.56
CA GLY A 386 -5.77 -3.19 -0.01
C GLY A 386 -6.11 -3.46 -1.48
N ALA A 387 -7.40 -3.56 -1.80
CA ALA A 387 -7.87 -3.85 -3.16
C ALA A 387 -7.57 -2.71 -4.15
N ILE A 388 -7.75 -1.44 -3.76
CA ILE A 388 -7.62 -0.28 -4.65
C ILE A 388 -6.17 0.19 -4.81
N PHE A 389 -5.37 0.18 -3.74
CA PHE A 389 -4.05 0.85 -3.70
C PHE A 389 -2.85 -0.08 -3.51
N MET A 390 -3.04 -1.38 -3.22
CA MET A 390 -1.93 -2.29 -2.87
C MET A 390 -1.89 -3.57 -3.70
N ALA A 391 -3.06 -4.16 -3.99
CA ALA A 391 -3.23 -5.25 -4.96
C ALA A 391 -3.06 -4.78 -6.42
N THR A 392 -3.04 -3.46 -6.64
CA THR A 392 -2.87 -2.77 -7.93
C THR A 392 -1.45 -2.25 -8.15
N ASP A 393 -0.50 -2.57 -7.26
CA ASP A 393 0.92 -2.24 -7.42
C ASP A 393 1.45 -2.83 -8.74
N TYR A 394 1.96 -1.96 -9.62
CA TYR A 394 2.52 -2.32 -10.93
C TYR A 394 3.62 -3.37 -10.89
N THR A 395 4.33 -3.42 -9.75
CA THR A 395 5.51 -4.26 -9.59
C THR A 395 5.15 -5.68 -9.17
N THR A 396 3.95 -5.88 -8.60
CA THR A 396 3.50 -7.15 -8.01
C THR A 396 2.07 -7.53 -8.41
N SER A 397 1.61 -7.08 -9.57
CA SER A 397 0.31 -7.48 -10.15
C SER A 397 0.52 -8.01 -11.58
N PRO A 398 -0.29 -8.99 -12.05
CA PRO A 398 -0.06 -9.59 -13.36
C PRO A 398 -0.20 -8.60 -14.51
N VAL A 399 0.56 -8.81 -15.58
CA VAL A 399 0.51 -7.94 -16.77
C VAL A 399 -0.76 -8.20 -17.59
N THR A 400 -1.24 -9.44 -17.66
CA THR A 400 -2.38 -9.81 -18.53
C THR A 400 -3.75 -9.53 -17.88
N VAL A 401 -4.77 -9.22 -18.69
CA VAL A 401 -6.14 -8.96 -18.20
C VAL A 401 -6.73 -10.19 -17.48
N THR A 402 -6.57 -11.38 -18.07
CA THR A 402 -7.01 -12.65 -17.46
C THR A 402 -6.25 -12.95 -16.17
N GLY A 403 -4.93 -12.70 -16.14
CA GLY A 403 -4.09 -12.83 -14.95
C GLY A 403 -4.55 -11.91 -13.82
N ARG A 404 -4.88 -10.65 -14.12
CA ARG A 404 -5.42 -9.67 -13.15
C ARG A 404 -6.75 -10.10 -12.54
N LEU A 405 -7.66 -10.67 -13.34
CA LEU A 405 -8.92 -11.21 -12.84
C LEU A 405 -8.68 -12.42 -11.92
N ILE A 406 -7.87 -13.39 -12.34
CA ILE A 406 -7.53 -14.56 -11.51
C ILE A 406 -6.81 -14.15 -10.22
N TYR A 407 -5.93 -13.15 -10.29
CA TYR A 407 -5.23 -12.59 -9.13
C TYR A 407 -6.19 -11.93 -8.15
N GLY A 408 -7.13 -11.10 -8.62
CA GLY A 408 -8.16 -10.49 -7.77
C GLY A 408 -9.07 -11.53 -7.11
N VAL A 409 -9.53 -12.53 -7.88
CA VAL A 409 -10.31 -13.68 -7.38
C VAL A 409 -9.54 -14.45 -6.29
N GLY A 410 -8.26 -14.72 -6.50
CA GLY A 410 -7.41 -15.40 -5.53
C GLY A 410 -7.19 -14.58 -4.25
N CYS A 411 -7.01 -13.26 -4.37
CA CYS A 411 -6.93 -12.37 -3.21
C CYS A 411 -8.22 -12.40 -2.37
N GLY A 412 -9.39 -12.34 -3.02
CA GLY A 412 -10.68 -12.40 -2.33
C GLY A 412 -10.94 -13.74 -1.64
N LEU A 413 -10.70 -14.85 -2.35
CA LEU A 413 -10.84 -16.20 -1.80
C LEU A 413 -9.94 -16.43 -0.57
N LEU A 414 -8.66 -16.06 -0.68
CA LEU A 414 -7.73 -16.17 0.45
C LEU A 414 -8.11 -15.22 1.60
N THR A 415 -8.68 -14.05 1.31
CA THR A 415 -9.11 -13.10 2.36
C THR A 415 -10.24 -13.70 3.18
N VAL A 416 -11.31 -14.17 2.53
CA VAL A 416 -12.44 -14.80 3.22
C VAL A 416 -11.97 -16.05 3.99
N PHE A 417 -11.13 -16.89 3.39
CA PHE A 417 -10.58 -18.07 4.07
C PHE A 417 -9.81 -17.70 5.36
N ILE A 418 -8.95 -16.69 5.31
CA ILE A 418 -8.18 -16.24 6.49
C ILE A 418 -9.08 -15.58 7.54
N ARG A 419 -10.07 -14.76 7.15
CA ARG A 419 -11.02 -14.16 8.09
C ARG A 419 -11.93 -15.20 8.76
N TYR A 420 -12.27 -16.27 8.03
CA TYR A 420 -13.18 -17.30 8.50
C TYR A 420 -12.52 -18.32 9.43
N PHE A 421 -11.35 -18.84 9.04
CA PHE A 421 -10.67 -19.98 9.69
C PHE A 421 -9.31 -19.62 10.33
N GLY A 422 -8.72 -18.47 9.98
CA GLY A 422 -7.42 -18.04 10.49
C GLY A 422 -7.48 -17.46 11.91
N GLY A 423 -6.31 -17.23 12.52
CA GLY A 423 -6.21 -16.64 13.87
C GLY A 423 -6.54 -15.14 13.94
N TYR A 424 -6.12 -14.36 12.95
CA TYR A 424 -6.35 -12.91 12.90
C TYR A 424 -7.73 -12.55 12.31
N PRO A 425 -8.30 -11.37 12.65
CA PRO A 425 -9.53 -10.89 12.02
C PRO A 425 -9.28 -10.28 10.63
N GLU A 426 -8.08 -9.76 10.36
CA GLU A 426 -7.71 -9.21 9.06
C GLU A 426 -6.93 -10.22 8.21
N GLY A 427 -7.43 -10.52 7.01
CA GLY A 427 -6.76 -11.40 6.03
C GLY A 427 -6.05 -10.67 4.88
N VAL A 428 -6.53 -9.47 4.52
CA VAL A 428 -6.19 -8.73 3.27
C VAL A 428 -4.69 -8.66 3.00
N SER A 429 -3.93 -8.25 4.01
CA SER A 429 -2.48 -8.09 3.93
C SER A 429 -1.74 -9.39 3.60
N PHE A 430 -2.16 -10.51 4.21
CA PHE A 430 -1.59 -11.83 3.93
C PHE A 430 -2.00 -12.34 2.55
N SER A 431 -3.27 -12.16 2.17
CA SER A 431 -3.81 -12.63 0.89
C SER A 431 -3.13 -11.97 -0.31
N ILE A 432 -2.93 -10.65 -0.27
CA ILE A 432 -2.20 -9.92 -1.33
C ILE A 432 -0.74 -10.39 -1.39
N LEU A 433 -0.05 -10.53 -0.25
CA LEU A 433 1.34 -11.00 -0.22
C LEU A 433 1.50 -12.42 -0.77
N ILE A 434 0.59 -13.35 -0.44
CA ILE A 434 0.59 -14.72 -0.99
C ILE A 434 0.37 -14.68 -2.51
N MET A 435 -0.60 -13.88 -2.98
CA MET A 435 -0.90 -13.78 -4.42
C MET A 435 0.21 -13.09 -5.21
N ASN A 436 0.95 -12.14 -4.62
CA ASN A 436 2.14 -11.52 -5.22
C ASN A 436 3.20 -12.57 -5.59
N LEU A 437 3.45 -13.56 -4.72
CA LEU A 437 4.39 -14.67 -5.01
C LEU A 437 3.94 -15.53 -6.20
N LEU A 438 2.63 -15.60 -6.45
CA LEU A 438 2.03 -16.38 -7.55
C LEU A 438 1.95 -15.61 -8.87
N VAL A 439 2.23 -14.30 -8.91
CA VAL A 439 2.15 -13.46 -10.13
C VAL A 439 2.99 -14.02 -11.26
N TRP A 440 4.23 -14.45 -11.00
CA TRP A 440 5.10 -15.05 -12.00
C TRP A 440 4.49 -16.31 -12.65
N TYR A 441 3.77 -17.12 -11.86
CA TYR A 441 3.07 -18.30 -12.35
C TYR A 441 1.81 -17.92 -13.14
N LEU A 442 1.04 -16.94 -12.66
CA LEU A 442 -0.14 -16.42 -13.36
C LEU A 442 0.23 -15.79 -14.72
N ASP A 443 1.26 -14.95 -14.79
CA ASP A 443 1.78 -14.39 -16.04
C ASP A 443 2.51 -15.44 -16.91
N ARG A 444 2.88 -16.61 -16.38
CA ARG A 444 3.35 -17.75 -17.19
C ARG A 444 2.20 -18.55 -17.79
N TYR A 445 1.11 -18.73 -17.06
CA TYR A 445 -0.08 -19.47 -17.49
C TYR A 445 -0.97 -18.67 -18.44
N THR A 446 -1.16 -17.38 -18.18
CA THR A 446 -2.09 -16.51 -18.92
C THR A 446 -1.47 -15.80 -20.12
N LYS A 447 -0.30 -16.24 -20.61
CA LYS A 447 0.36 -15.61 -21.76
C LYS A 447 -0.55 -15.62 -22.98
N PRO A 448 -0.77 -14.48 -23.65
CA PRO A 448 -1.53 -14.45 -24.88
C PRO A 448 -0.83 -15.30 -25.94
N LEU A 449 -1.62 -16.06 -26.69
CA LEU A 449 -1.14 -16.77 -27.88
C LEU A 449 -0.53 -15.75 -28.85
N LYS A 450 0.64 -16.07 -29.41
CA LYS A 450 1.27 -15.21 -30.42
C LYS A 450 0.34 -15.09 -31.63
N PHE A 451 0.23 -13.90 -32.21
CA PHE A 451 -0.53 -13.68 -33.43
C PHE A 451 -0.02 -14.62 -34.54
N GLY A 452 -0.93 -15.36 -35.18
CA GLY A 452 -0.60 -16.42 -36.15
C GLY A 452 -0.24 -17.79 -35.54
N GLY A 453 -0.15 -17.94 -34.22
CA GLY A 453 0.04 -19.23 -33.55
C GLY A 453 -1.28 -19.99 -33.37
N ALA A 454 -1.28 -21.29 -33.66
CA ALA A 454 -2.47 -22.15 -33.49
C ALA A 454 -2.96 -22.17 -32.03
N ALA A 455 -4.27 -21.96 -31.84
CA ALA A 455 -4.87 -21.89 -30.52
C ALA A 455 -5.05 -23.29 -29.90
N ASN A 456 -4.13 -23.62 -28.99
CA ASN A 456 -3.97 -24.91 -28.31
C ASN A 456 -3.60 -26.08 -29.23
N GLY A 457 -2.51 -26.78 -28.86
CA GLY A 457 -2.11 -28.03 -29.47
C GLY A 457 -3.05 -29.18 -29.10
N LYS A 458 -4.25 -29.23 -29.71
CA LYS A 458 -4.76 -30.52 -30.19
C LYS A 458 -3.89 -30.91 -31.37
N ALA A 459 -2.73 -31.47 -31.09
CA ALA A 459 -1.95 -32.15 -32.12
C ALA A 459 -2.87 -33.17 -32.79
N GLY A 460 -2.94 -33.13 -34.12
CA GLY A 460 -3.72 -34.11 -34.85
C GLY A 460 -3.21 -35.50 -34.53
N LYS A 461 -4.13 -36.48 -34.40
CA LYS A 461 -3.79 -37.87 -34.73
C LYS A 461 -3.67 -37.94 -36.25
N GLU A 462 -2.63 -37.32 -36.79
CA GLU A 462 -2.25 -37.51 -38.18
C GLU A 462 -1.69 -38.93 -38.27
N SER A 463 -2.35 -39.74 -39.09
CA SER A 463 -2.16 -41.18 -39.08
C SER A 463 -0.96 -41.55 -39.96
N ASP A 464 0.21 -41.73 -39.34
CA ASP A 464 1.32 -42.46 -39.95
C ASP A 464 0.90 -43.91 -40.15
N GLY A 465 0.34 -44.17 -41.32
CA GLY A 465 -0.07 -45.48 -41.80
C GLY A 465 0.50 -45.75 -43.18
N LYS A 466 1.76 -46.19 -43.23
CA LYS A 466 2.31 -47.01 -44.33
C LYS A 466 3.61 -47.70 -43.92
#